data_AF-A0A1R0FT86-F1
#
_entry.id   AF-A0A1R0FT86-F1
#
_cell.length_a   1.000
_cell.length_b   1.000
_cell.length_c   1.000
_cell.angle_alpha   90.00
_cell.angle_beta   90.00
_cell.angle_gamma   90.00
#
_symmetry.space_group_name_H-M   'P 1'
#
loop_
_entity.id
_entity.type
_entity.pdbx_description
1 polymer ?
#
loop_
_entity_poly.entity_id
_entity_poly.type
_entity_poly.pdbx_seq_one_letter_code
_entity_poly.pdbx_strand_id
1 'polypeptide(L)'
;MANSIPEDFIFRCALYKDIERNVMLKQGCISNDVLIQAFSTQLKNEKNVILTDLYSQILAHLQLDKTSQPGEVNGDFSLRS
;
A
#
# COMPACT_ATOMS: atom_id res chain seq x y z
N MET A 1 13.17 -11.67 7.48
CA MET A 1 13.62 -11.68 6.06
C MET A 1 14.04 -10.26 5.69
N ALA A 2 15.29 -10.04 5.29
CA ALA A 2 15.88 -8.72 5.05
C ALA A 2 15.73 -8.18 3.61
N ASN A 3 14.80 -8.73 2.83
CA ASN A 3 14.55 -8.36 1.44
C ASN A 3 13.11 -7.87 1.20
N SER A 4 12.50 -7.26 2.22
CA SER A 4 11.15 -6.70 2.08
C SER A 4 11.28 -5.35 1.39
N ILE A 5 10.45 -5.12 0.39
CA ILE A 5 10.45 -3.86 -0.36
C ILE A 5 10.13 -2.72 0.64
N PRO A 6 10.95 -1.65 0.68
CA PRO A 6 10.70 -0.55 1.61
C PRO A 6 9.31 0.06 1.36
N GLU A 7 8.60 0.38 2.44
CA GLU A 7 7.19 0.83 2.41
C GLU A 7 6.98 2.04 1.49
N ASP A 8 7.95 2.95 1.50
CA ASP A 8 7.96 4.14 0.65
C ASP A 8 7.99 3.81 -0.86
N PHE A 9 8.53 2.63 -1.22
CA PHE A 9 8.61 2.16 -2.60
C PHE A 9 7.34 1.41 -3.04
N ILE A 10 6.56 0.85 -2.11
CA ILE A 10 5.31 0.16 -2.42
C ILE A 10 4.27 1.13 -3.00
N PHE A 11 4.08 2.29 -2.38
CA PHE A 11 3.16 3.31 -2.89
C PHE A 11 3.68 4.00 -4.17
N ARG A 12 4.99 3.96 -4.40
CA ARG A 12 5.62 4.56 -5.58
C ARG A 12 5.79 3.60 -6.75
N CYS A 13 5.59 2.30 -6.55
CA CYS A 13 5.81 1.32 -7.59
C CYS A 13 4.78 1.47 -8.73
N ALA A 14 5.22 1.17 -9.96
CA ALA A 14 4.36 1.26 -11.13
C ALA A 14 3.12 0.37 -11.02
N LEU A 15 3.26 -0.78 -10.35
CA LEU A 15 2.17 -1.71 -10.08
C LEU A 15 1.05 -1.05 -9.27
N TYR A 16 1.40 -0.32 -8.21
CA TYR A 16 0.44 0.35 -7.35
C TYR A 16 -0.31 1.45 -8.11
N LYS A 17 0.43 2.31 -8.84
CA LYS A 17 -0.17 3.37 -9.66
C LYS A 17 -1.07 2.84 -10.77
N ASP A 18 -0.74 1.68 -11.35
CA ASP A 18 -1.57 1.07 -12.39
C ASP A 18 -2.89 0.54 -11.80
N ILE A 19 -2.84 -0.11 -10.64
CA ILE A 19 -4.02 -0.58 -9.91
C ILE A 19 -4.87 0.60 -9.45
N GLU A 20 -4.25 1.64 -8.90
CA GLU A 20 -4.93 2.86 -8.46
C GLU A 20 -5.67 3.53 -9.62
N ARG A 21 -5.00 3.69 -10.78
CA ARG A 21 -5.64 4.19 -12.00
C ARG A 21 -6.79 3.28 -12.45
N ASN A 22 -6.60 1.96 -12.45
CA ASN A 22 -7.64 1.01 -12.83
C ASN A 22 -8.85 1.09 -11.90
N VAL A 23 -8.63 1.21 -10.60
CA VAL A 23 -9.67 1.41 -9.59
C VAL A 23 -10.40 2.73 -9.82
N MET A 24 -9.66 3.82 -10.08
CA MET A 24 -10.26 5.11 -10.36
C MET A 24 -11.10 5.09 -11.65
N LEU A 25 -10.64 4.40 -12.69
CA LEU A 25 -11.40 4.25 -13.94
C LEU A 25 -12.65 3.38 -13.77
N LYS A 26 -12.62 2.37 -12.90
CA LYS A 26 -13.73 1.42 -12.71
C LYS A 26 -14.76 1.86 -11.67
N GLN A 27 -14.32 2.42 -10.55
CA GLN A 27 -15.18 2.78 -9.42
C GLN A 27 -15.31 4.29 -9.21
N GLY A 28 -14.42 5.11 -9.78
CA GLY A 28 -14.43 6.56 -9.58
C GLY A 28 -13.97 7.02 -8.19
N CYS A 29 -13.68 6.10 -7.27
CA CYS A 29 -13.13 6.38 -5.95
C CYS A 29 -11.97 5.45 -5.63
N ILE A 30 -10.96 5.97 -4.94
CA ILE A 30 -9.80 5.23 -4.46
C ILE A 30 -9.94 5.15 -2.94
N SER A 31 -10.17 3.95 -2.43
CA SER A 31 -10.23 3.66 -0.99
C SER A 31 -9.33 2.46 -0.69
N ASN A 32 -8.79 2.40 0.52
CA ASN A 32 -7.89 1.32 0.94
C ASN A 32 -8.53 -0.07 0.75
N ASP A 33 -9.79 -0.25 1.16
CA ASP A 33 -10.51 -1.52 0.98
C ASP A 33 -10.73 -1.87 -0.50
N VAL A 34 -10.95 -0.85 -1.36
CA VAL A 34 -11.11 -1.03 -2.81
C VAL A 34 -9.78 -1.44 -3.46
N LEU A 35 -8.67 -0.83 -3.05
CA LEU A 35 -7.33 -1.20 -3.49
C LEU A 35 -7.00 -2.63 -3.07
N ILE A 36 -7.24 -3.00 -1.81
CA ILE A 36 -7.03 -4.37 -1.30
C ILE A 36 -7.84 -5.38 -2.13
N GLN A 37 -9.08 -5.06 -2.47
CA GLN A 37 -9.92 -5.91 -3.31
C GLN A 37 -9.38 -6.01 -4.75
N ALA A 38 -8.91 -4.90 -5.33
CA ALA A 38 -8.35 -4.87 -6.68
C ALA A 38 -7.05 -5.68 -6.77
N PHE A 39 -6.15 -5.51 -5.80
CA PHE A 39 -4.93 -6.29 -5.66
C PHE A 39 -5.22 -7.78 -5.47
N SER A 40 -6.18 -8.13 -4.62
CA SER A 40 -6.58 -9.54 -4.42
C SER A 40 -7.17 -10.16 -5.69
N THR A 41 -7.86 -9.37 -6.51
CA THR A 41 -8.41 -9.82 -7.78
C THR A 41 -7.32 -10.06 -8.80
N GLN A 42 -6.35 -9.15 -8.91
CA GLN A 42 -5.21 -9.31 -9.81
C GLN A 42 -4.30 -10.46 -9.38
N LEU A 43 -4.04 -10.60 -8.08
CA LEU A 43 -3.29 -11.72 -7.52
C LEU A 43 -3.85 -13.09 -7.95
N LYS A 44 -5.18 -13.23 -8.03
CA LYS A 44 -5.85 -14.46 -8.47
C LYS A 44 -5.72 -14.72 -9.97
N ASN A 45 -5.55 -13.67 -10.77
CA ASN A 45 -5.48 -13.76 -12.23
C ASN A 45 -4.03 -13.83 -12.73
N GLU A 46 -3.07 -13.38 -11.92
CA GLU A 46 -1.66 -13.33 -12.25
C GLU A 46 -1.00 -14.70 -12.14
N LYS A 47 -0.41 -15.16 -13.25
CA LYS A 47 0.33 -16.46 -13.30
C LYS A 47 1.83 -16.29 -13.06
N ASN A 48 2.32 -15.06 -13.00
CA ASN A 48 3.74 -14.77 -12.85
C ASN A 48 4.11 -14.71 -11.36
N VAL A 49 4.88 -15.69 -10.91
CA VAL A 49 5.33 -15.84 -9.51
C VAL A 49 5.95 -14.57 -8.94
N ILE A 50 6.68 -13.80 -9.75
CA ILE A 50 7.33 -12.56 -9.31
C ILE A 50 6.28 -11.49 -8.99
N LEU A 51 5.27 -11.33 -9.86
CA LEU A 51 4.19 -10.37 -9.63
C LEU A 51 3.28 -10.84 -8.49
N THR A 52 3.03 -12.14 -8.38
CA THR A 52 2.22 -12.71 -7.28
C THR A 52 2.87 -12.45 -5.92
N ASP A 53 4.19 -12.60 -5.84
CA ASP A 53 4.97 -12.26 -4.65
C ASP A 53 4.90 -10.75 -4.36
N LEU A 54 5.08 -9.92 -5.38
CA LEU A 54 5.02 -8.47 -5.28
C LEU A 54 3.64 -7.97 -4.78
N TYR A 55 2.56 -8.49 -5.35
CA TYR A 55 1.20 -8.19 -4.93
C TYR A 55 0.93 -8.62 -3.48
N SER A 56 1.46 -9.77 -3.07
CA SER A 56 1.31 -10.27 -1.69
C SER A 56 2.04 -9.39 -0.69
N GLN A 57 3.25 -8.92 -1.03
CA GLN A 57 3.98 -7.94 -0.21
C GLN A 57 3.20 -6.62 -0.08
N ILE A 58 2.70 -6.08 -1.20
CA ILE A 58 1.91 -4.83 -1.19
C ILE A 58 0.62 -4.98 -0.37
N LEU A 59 -0.09 -6.09 -0.51
CA LEU A 59 -1.28 -6.40 0.28
C LEU A 59 -0.98 -6.49 1.77
N ALA A 60 0.12 -7.14 2.15
CA ALA A 60 0.55 -7.24 3.54
C ALA A 60 0.81 -5.85 4.13
N HIS A 61 1.47 -4.95 3.39
CA HIS A 61 1.69 -3.56 3.83
C HIS A 61 0.41 -2.74 3.92
N LEU A 62 -0.50 -2.86 2.94
CA LEU A 62 -1.81 -2.18 2.99
C LEU A 62 -2.67 -2.63 4.18
N GLN A 63 -2.52 -3.89 4.61
CA GLN A 63 -3.18 -4.40 5.82
C GLN A 63 -2.47 -4.01 7.12
N LEU A 64 -1.14 -3.84 7.07
CA LEU A 64 -0.32 -3.39 8.21
C LEU A 64 -0.53 -1.90 8.53
N ASP A 65 -0.80 -1.07 7.54
CA ASP A 65 -1.06 0.37 7.70
C ASP A 65 -2.33 0.66 8.54
N LYS A 66 -3.26 -0.29 8.65
CA LYS A 66 -4.38 -0.22 9.61
C LYS A 66 -3.93 -0.19 11.08
N THR A 67 -2.69 -0.56 11.37
CA THR A 67 -2.09 -0.45 12.71
C THR A 67 -1.13 0.73 12.89
N SER A 68 -0.86 1.51 11.84
CA SER A 68 0.16 2.56 11.86
C SER A 68 -0.30 3.81 11.11
N GLN A 69 -1.37 4.47 11.56
CA GLN A 69 -1.44 5.90 11.28
C GLN A 69 -0.34 6.63 12.08
N PRO A 70 0.42 7.54 11.43
CA PRO A 70 1.50 8.28 12.05
C PRO A 70 0.92 9.33 13.01
N GLY A 71 1.19 9.15 14.29
CA GLY A 71 1.10 10.24 15.26
C GLY A 71 2.25 11.23 15.01
N GLU A 72 2.17 12.02 13.94
CA GLU A 72 2.83 13.32 13.94
C GLU A 72 2.14 14.20 15.00
N VAL A 73 2.71 14.23 16.20
CA VAL A 73 2.68 15.44 17.02
C VAL A 73 4.10 15.94 17.16
N ASN A 74 4.52 16.68 16.14
CA ASN A 74 5.57 17.67 16.26
C ASN A 74 5.17 18.69 17.33
N GLY A 75 6.09 18.98 18.24
CA GLY A 75 6.10 20.22 19.01
C GLY A 75 5.77 20.07 20.49
N ASP A 76 6.78 19.79 21.30
CA ASP A 76 6.91 20.54 22.54
C ASP A 76 8.24 21.31 22.50
N PHE A 77 8.12 22.53 21.96
CA PHE A 77 9.16 23.53 21.95
C PHE A 77 9.13 24.23 23.31
N SER A 78 10.21 24.04 24.07
CA SER A 78 10.77 25.00 25.03
C SER A 78 10.01 25.40 26.30
N LEU A 79 10.80 25.27 27.38
CA LEU A 79 11.09 26.25 28.43
C LEU A 79 10.26 26.24 29.73
N ARG A 80 11.06 26.43 30.80
CA ARG A 80 10.76 27.06 32.11
C ARG A 80 10.03 26.16 33.11
N SER A 81 10.46 26.05 34.37
CA SER A 81 11.52 26.72 35.15
C SER A 81 12.00 25.78 36.26
#